data_AF-A0AAV5MVA8-F1
#
_entry.id   AF-A0AAV5MVA8-F1
#
_cell.length_a   1.000
_cell.length_b   1.000
_cell.length_c   1.000
_cell.angle_alpha   90.00
_cell.angle_beta   90.00
_cell.angle_gamma   90.00
#
_symmetry.space_group_name_H-M   'P 1'
#
loop_
_entity.id
_entity.type
_entity.pdbx_description
1 polymer ?
#
loop_
_entity_poly.entity_id
_entity_poly.type
_entity_poly.pdbx_seq_one_letter_code
_entity_poly.pdbx_strand_id
1 'polypeptide(L)' 'MAGKGGGTKFEIPRFDGSNFALWKLKMHAVLVKDGCAVALLPREEKPEGMTDKQFFEKDEMALANLQLALDDNVLFNVET' A
#
# COMPACT_ATOMS: atom_id res chain seq x y z
N MET A 1 -9.28 29.70 13.05
CA MET A 1 -8.41 28.94 13.98
C MET A 1 -7.95 27.69 13.26
N ALA A 2 -6.69 27.65 12.83
CA ALA A 2 -6.13 26.56 12.05
C ALA A 2 -5.76 25.38 12.97
N GLY A 3 -6.46 24.26 12.84
CA GLY A 3 -5.99 22.98 13.36
C GLY A 3 -5.18 22.28 12.27
N LYS A 4 -3.87 22.52 12.24
CA LYS A 4 -2.94 21.73 11.42
C LYS A 4 -2.88 20.33 12.05
N GLY A 5 -3.71 19.41 11.56
CA GLY A 5 -3.59 17.99 11.84
C GLY A 5 -2.30 17.49 11.20
N GLY A 6 -1.18 17.62 11.92
CA GLY A 6 0.11 17.05 11.54
C GLY A 6 0.04 15.53 11.66
N GLY A 7 -0.65 14.88 10.72
CA GLY A 7 -0.49 13.45 10.50
C GLY A 7 0.96 13.25 10.07
N THR A 8 1.77 12.64 10.93
CA THR A 8 3.07 12.12 10.53
C THR A 8 2.84 11.11 9.40
N LYS A 9 3.01 11.58 8.16
CA LYS A 9 3.06 10.74 6.98
C LYS A 9 4.30 9.88 7.18
N PHE A 10 4.09 8.58 7.40
CA PHE A 10 5.23 7.66 7.47
C PHE A 10 5.77 7.57 6.05
N GLU A 11 6.90 8.24 5.81
CA GLU A 11 7.62 8.09 4.56
C GLU A 11 8.37 6.75 4.63
N ILE A 12 7.83 5.75 3.92
CA ILE A 12 8.59 4.53 3.62
C ILE A 12 9.60 4.90 2.53
N PRO A 13 10.90 4.60 2.72
CA PRO A 13 11.87 4.70 1.64
C PRO A 13 11.40 3.88 0.44
N ARG A 14 11.46 4.48 -0.75
CA ARG A 14 11.13 3.77 -1.99
C ARG A 14 11.99 2.52 -2.12
N PHE A 15 11.41 1.44 -2.64
CA PHE A 15 12.13 0.21 -2.90
C PHE A 15 13.01 0.37 -4.12
N ASP A 16 14.31 0.22 -3.92
CA ASP A 16 15.36 0.33 -4.94
C ASP A 16 15.88 -1.04 -5.42
N GLY A 17 15.23 -2.13 -5.00
CA GLY A 17 15.68 -3.51 -5.25
C GLY A 17 16.43 -4.14 -4.07
N SER A 18 16.86 -3.36 -3.08
CA SER A 18 17.62 -3.87 -1.93
C SER A 18 16.75 -4.15 -0.71
N ASN A 19 17.07 -5.23 0.00
CA ASN A 19 16.42 -5.61 1.27
C ASN A 19 14.88 -5.66 1.18
N PHE A 20 14.38 -6.39 0.19
CA PHE A 20 12.95 -6.55 -0.07
C PHE A 20 12.16 -7.01 1.17
N ALA A 21 12.74 -7.87 2.03
CA ALA A 21 12.09 -8.33 3.25
C ALA A 21 11.74 -7.19 4.21
N LEU A 22 12.67 -6.26 4.43
CA LEU A 22 12.43 -5.08 5.27
C LEU A 22 11.43 -4.13 4.62
N TRP A 23 11.56 -3.90 3.31
CA TRP A 23 10.61 -3.04 2.58
C TRP A 23 9.19 -3.61 2.64
N LYS A 24 9.02 -4.92 2.38
CA LYS A 24 7.75 -5.63 2.46
C LYS A 24 7.12 -5.50 3.85
N LEU A 25 7.91 -5.67 4.92
CA LEU A 25 7.43 -5.51 6.31
C LEU A 25 6.93 -4.09 6.57
N LYS A 26 7.67 -3.07 6.12
CA LYS A 26 7.26 -1.67 6.23
C LYS A 26 5.99 -1.39 5.43
N MET A 27 5.93 -1.84 4.17
CA MET A 27 4.78 -1.64 3.29
C MET A 27 3.51 -2.26 3.88
N HIS A 28 3.60 -3.47 4.43
CA HIS A 28 2.49 -4.08 5.15
C HIS A 28 1.97 -3.18 6.29
N ALA A 29 2.85 -2.57 7.07
CA ALA A 29 2.44 -1.65 8.14
C ALA A 29 1.72 -0.40 7.61
N VAL A 30 2.11 0.12 6.44
CA VAL A 30 1.40 1.23 5.77
C VAL A 30 0.01 0.78 5.30
N LEU A 31 -0.11 -0.38 4.66
CA LEU A 31 -1.42 -0.89 4.23
C LEU A 31 -2.37 -1.13 5.41
N VAL A 32 -1.86 -1.59 6.56
CA VAL A 32 -2.67 -1.71 7.79
C VAL A 32 -3.11 -0.33 8.29
N LYS A 33 -2.20 0.66 8.35
CA LYS A 33 -2.51 2.02 8.80
C LYS A 33 -3.56 2.70 7.92
N ASP A 34 -3.50 2.49 6.62
CA ASP A 34 -4.43 3.08 5.64
C ASP A 34 -5.72 2.25 5.50
N GLY A 35 -5.87 1.18 6.28
CA GLY A 35 -7.03 0.30 6.27
C GLY A 35 -7.21 -0.45 4.94
N CYS A 36 -6.11 -0.73 4.25
CA CYS A 36 -6.04 -1.44 2.97
C CYS A 36 -5.53 -2.88 3.10
N ALA A 37 -5.19 -3.34 4.31
CA ALA A 37 -4.70 -4.71 4.53
C ALA A 37 -5.68 -5.80 4.04
N VAL A 38 -6.98 -5.49 3.92
CA VAL A 38 -7.97 -6.39 3.33
C VAL A 38 -7.68 -6.74 1.85
N ALA A 39 -7.00 -5.86 1.12
CA ALA A 39 -6.58 -6.10 -0.26
C ALA A 39 -5.49 -7.17 -0.39
N LEU A 40 -4.88 -7.59 0.73
CA LEU A 40 -3.89 -8.67 0.75
C LEU A 40 -4.54 -10.05 0.85
N LEU A 41 -5.85 -10.12 1.13
CA LEU A 41 -6.60 -11.36 1.19
C LEU A 41 -7.02 -11.80 -0.22
N PRO A 42 -7.12 -13.11 -0.49
CA PRO A 42 -7.85 -13.61 -1.65
C PRO A 42 -9.24 -12.99 -1.71
N ARG A 43 -9.76 -12.74 -2.92
CA ARG A 43 -11.08 -12.11 -3.10
C ARG A 43 -12.19 -12.95 -2.47
N GLU A 44 -12.01 -14.27 -2.43
CA GLU A 44 -12.88 -15.26 -1.84
C GLU A 44 -12.89 -15.18 -0.29
N GLU A 45 -11.85 -14.64 0.32
CA GLU A 45 -11.68 -14.48 1.77
C GLU A 45 -12.02 -13.06 2.27
N LYS A 46 -12.57 -12.22 1.38
CA LYS A 46 -13.05 -10.88 1.74
C LYS A 46 -14.08 -10.97 2.90
N PRO A 47 -13.99 -10.11 3.94
CA PRO A 47 -14.90 -10.14 5.08
C PRO A 47 -16.39 -10.09 4.72
N GLU A 48 -17.19 -10.89 5.43
CA GLU A 48 -18.65 -10.85 5.32
C GLU A 48 -19.17 -9.43 5.62
N GLY A 49 -20.00 -8.89 4.74
CA GLY A 49 -20.53 -7.53 4.83
C GLY A 49 -19.72 -6.46 4.09
N MET A 50 -18.55 -6.78 3.52
CA MET A 50 -17.84 -5.89 2.62
C MET A 50 -18.37 -6.01 1.18
N THR A 51 -18.82 -4.91 0.60
CA THR A 51 -19.24 -4.88 -0.81
C THR A 51 -18.05 -5.01 -1.75
N ASP A 52 -18.28 -5.48 -2.98
CA ASP A 52 -17.24 -5.52 -4.02
C ASP A 52 -16.67 -4.15 -4.32
N LYS A 53 -17.50 -3.11 -4.27
CA LYS A 53 -17.05 -1.72 -4.46
C LYS A 53 -16.07 -1.28 -3.36
N GLN A 54 -16.40 -1.53 -2.10
CA GLN A 54 -15.51 -1.18 -0.97
C GLN A 54 -14.20 -1.97 -1.03
N PHE A 55 -14.25 -3.23 -1.44
CA PHE A 55 -13.04 -4.02 -1.64
C PHE A 55 -12.17 -3.44 -2.76
N PHE A 56 -12.78 -3.13 -3.90
CA PHE A 56 -12.09 -2.50 -5.03
C PHE A 56 -11.43 -1.17 -4.64
N GLU A 57 -12.11 -0.33 -3.87
CA GLU A 57 -11.54 0.93 -3.35
C GLU A 57 -10.30 0.68 -2.46
N LYS A 58 -10.30 -0.39 -1.66
CA LYS A 58 -9.13 -0.77 -0.84
C LYS A 58 -8.01 -1.37 -1.66
N ASP A 59 -8.35 -2.14 -2.69
CA ASP A 59 -7.41 -2.73 -3.64
C ASP A 59 -6.69 -1.63 -4.45
N GLU A 60 -7.43 -0.68 -5.01
CA GLU A 60 -6.88 0.47 -5.73
C GLU A 60 -5.98 1.33 -4.84
N MET A 61 -6.38 1.55 -3.57
CA MET A 61 -5.55 2.29 -2.61
C MET A 61 -4.28 1.53 -2.22
N ALA A 62 -4.35 0.20 -2.07
CA ALA A 62 -3.18 -0.63 -1.85
C ALA A 62 -2.21 -0.57 -3.03
N LEU A 63 -2.72 -0.65 -4.26
CA LEU A 63 -1.94 -0.52 -5.49
C LEU A 63 -1.25 0.84 -5.58
N ALA A 64 -1.97 1.94 -5.31
CA ALA A 64 -1.39 3.28 -5.30
C ALA A 64 -0.26 3.40 -4.26
N ASN A 65 -0.45 2.86 -3.05
CA ASN A 65 0.59 2.84 -2.02
C ASN A 65 1.83 2.04 -2.45
N LEU A 66 1.63 0.89 -3.10
CA LEU A 66 2.73 0.10 -3.66
C LEU A 66 3.49 0.91 -4.70
N GLN A 67 2.80 1.45 -5.71
CA GLN A 67 3.41 2.24 -6.79
C GLN A 67 4.21 3.45 -6.26
N LEU A 68 3.65 4.18 -5.28
CA LEU A 68 4.32 5.35 -4.68
C LEU A 68 5.55 5.01 -3.85
N ALA A 69 5.68 3.75 -3.44
CA ALA A 69 6.76 3.26 -2.60
C ALA A 69 7.78 2.41 -3.38
N LEU A 70 7.69 2.37 -4.71
CA LEU A 70 8.74 1.84 -5.59
C LEU A 70 9.59 2.98 -6.10
N ASP A 71 10.88 2.72 -6.31
CA ASP A 71 11.74 3.64 -7.06
C ASP A 71 11.41 3.55 -8.56
N ASP A 72 11.62 4.64 -9.30
CA ASP A 72 11.27 4.71 -10.72
C ASP A 72 12.06 3.65 -11.50
N ASN A 73 13.31 3.38 -11.11
CA ASN A 73 14.12 2.34 -11.74
C ASN A 73 13.57 0.92 -11.52
N VAL A 74 12.85 0.66 -10.43
CA VAL A 74 12.20 -0.62 -10.14
C VAL A 74 10.84 -0.70 -10.84
N LEU A 75 10.10 0.42 -10.87
CA LEU A 75 8.78 0.49 -11.49
C LEU A 75 8.84 0.32 -13.01
N PHE A 76 9.87 0.87 -13.67
CA PHE A 76 10.02 0.87 -15.13
C PHE A 76 10.97 -0.22 -15.67
N ASN A 77 11.64 -1.02 -14.83
CA ASN A 77 12.46 -2.16 -15.26
C ASN A 77 11.62 -3.39 -15.65
N VAL A 78 10.75 -3.22 -16.63
CA VAL A 78 10.29 -4.34 -17.44
C VAL A 78 11.34 -4.50 -18.55
N GLU A 79 12.29 -5.42 -18.36
CA GLU A 79 13.10 -5.90 -19.49
C GLU A 79 12.13 -6.60 -20.46
N THR A 80 11.73 -5.90 -21.51
CA THR A 80 10.94 -6.43 -22.64
C THR A 80 11.82 -7.24 -23.58
#